data_AF-A0A7K4FL10-F1
#
_entry.id   AF-A0A7K4FL10-F1
#
_cell.length_a   1.000
_cell.length_b   1.000
_cell.length_c   1.000
_cell.angle_alpha   90.00
_cell.angle_beta   90.00
_cell.angle_gamma   90.00
#
_symmetry.space_group_name_H-M   'P 1'
#
loop_
_entity.id
_entity.type
_entity.pdbx_description
1 polymer ?
#
loop_
_entity_poly.entity_id
_entity_poly.type
_entity_poly.pdbx_seq_one_letter_code
_entity_poly.pdbx_strand_id
1 'polypeptide(L)'
;YVVFHQPNGKFPTRAAKMLNFTEEQYKTGLLTPYIGNTYSGSTMTGLSAILDEAKPGDRILAVSFGSGAGSDAFDITITENMKNYHRENAPGVRKMIENVKFIDYAIYTKFRKILVMGDSLE
;
A
#
# COMPACT_ATOMS: atom_id res chain seq x y z
N TYR A 1 3.58 11.51 8.91
CA TYR A 1 3.41 10.14 8.38
C TYR A 1 4.61 9.71 7.56
N VAL A 2 4.80 8.41 7.36
CA VAL A 2 5.77 7.86 6.42
C VAL A 2 5.22 6.60 5.73
N VAL A 3 5.55 6.41 4.46
CA VAL A 3 5.25 5.19 3.71
C VAL A 3 6.47 4.76 2.91
N PHE A 4 6.88 3.51 3.08
CA PHE A 4 7.95 2.87 2.31
C PHE A 4 7.38 1.85 1.34
N HIS A 5 8.16 1.41 0.35
CA HIS A 5 7.85 0.22 -0.44
C HIS A 5 7.69 -1.02 0.47
N GLN A 6 6.70 -1.86 0.19
CA GLN A 6 6.23 -2.91 1.10
C GLN A 6 6.25 -4.28 0.41
N PRO A 7 7.43 -4.90 0.22
CA PRO A 7 7.49 -6.25 -0.35
C PRO A 7 6.90 -7.31 0.58
N ASN A 8 6.83 -7.00 1.88
CA ASN A 8 6.20 -7.76 2.95
C ASN A 8 5.94 -6.80 4.14
N GLY A 9 5.38 -7.29 5.25
CA GLY A 9 5.17 -6.45 6.45
C GLY A 9 6.44 -6.11 7.25
N LYS A 10 7.51 -6.89 7.12
CA LYS A 10 8.73 -6.78 7.94
C LYS A 10 9.72 -5.72 7.42
N PHE A 11 9.85 -5.60 6.11
CA PHE A 11 10.84 -4.72 5.46
C PHE A 11 10.51 -3.23 5.63
N PRO A 12 9.29 -2.74 5.33
CA PRO A 12 8.95 -1.34 5.54
C PRO A 12 8.98 -0.94 7.02
N THR A 13 8.58 -1.84 7.92
CA THR A 13 8.66 -1.59 9.37
C THR A 13 10.10 -1.56 9.88
N ARG A 14 10.99 -2.39 9.33
CA ARG A 14 12.43 -2.31 9.61
C ARG A 14 13.04 -1.00 9.10
N ALA A 15 12.73 -0.59 7.87
CA ALA A 15 13.19 0.68 7.31
C ALA A 15 12.73 1.88 8.16
N ALA A 16 11.45 1.88 8.55
CA ALA A 16 10.89 2.90 9.44
C ALA A 16 11.66 2.98 10.77
N LYS A 17 11.89 1.84 11.42
CA LYS A 17 12.66 1.77 12.67
C LYS A 17 14.12 2.22 12.52
N MET A 18 14.79 1.82 11.43
CA MET A 18 16.16 2.25 11.14
C MET A 18 16.28 3.77 10.97
N LEU A 19 15.21 4.41 10.50
CA LEU A 19 15.12 5.86 10.29
C LEU A 19 14.43 6.58 11.46
N ASN A 20 14.25 5.91 12.61
CA ASN A 20 13.65 6.43 13.83
C ASN A 20 12.19 6.91 13.71
N PHE A 21 11.42 6.38 12.75
CA PHE A 21 9.98 6.60 12.71
C PHE A 21 9.25 5.70 13.72
N THR A 22 8.25 6.29 14.39
CA THR A 22 7.37 5.58 15.32
C THR A 22 6.29 4.79 14.60
N GLU A 23 5.68 3.84 15.29
CA GLU A 23 4.57 3.04 14.74
C GLU A 23 3.39 3.90 14.28
N GLU A 24 3.01 4.89 15.07
CA GLU A 24 1.97 5.86 14.71
C GLU A 24 2.25 6.58 13.38
N GLN A 25 3.53 6.79 13.03
CA GLN A 25 3.90 7.46 11.79
C GLN A 25 3.79 6.57 10.55
N TYR A 26 3.98 5.24 10.67
CA TYR A 26 4.00 4.32 9.52
C TYR A 26 2.81 3.36 9.42
N LYS A 27 2.07 3.11 10.51
CA LYS A 27 1.05 2.04 10.55
C LYS A 27 -0.11 2.27 9.57
N THR A 28 -0.50 3.53 9.35
CA THR A 28 -1.60 3.88 8.44
C THR A 28 -1.31 3.43 7.01
N GLY A 29 -0.10 3.72 6.52
CA GLY A 29 0.34 3.38 5.19
C GLY A 29 0.76 1.91 5.01
N LEU A 30 0.90 1.13 6.10
CA LEU A 30 1.30 -0.29 6.05
C LEU A 30 0.11 -1.18 5.68
N LEU A 31 0.04 -1.59 4.41
CA LEU A 31 -1.09 -2.32 3.84
C LEU A 31 -0.77 -3.74 3.41
N THR A 32 0.50 -4.05 3.13
CA THR A 32 0.90 -5.38 2.67
C THR A 32 0.48 -6.56 3.55
N PRO A 33 0.37 -6.43 4.89
CA PRO A 33 -0.22 -7.50 5.72
C PRO A 33 -1.67 -7.87 5.35
N TYR A 34 -2.41 -6.99 4.68
CA TYR A 34 -3.82 -7.18 4.32
C TYR A 34 -4.01 -7.48 2.83
N ILE A 35 -3.24 -6.84 1.95
CA ILE A 35 -3.46 -6.92 0.48
C ILE A 35 -2.29 -7.53 -0.30
N GLY A 36 -1.19 -7.90 0.36
CA GLY A 36 0.03 -8.37 -0.28
C GLY A 36 0.85 -7.26 -0.95
N ASN A 37 1.82 -7.67 -1.77
CA ASN A 37 2.70 -6.75 -2.49
C ASN A 37 2.11 -6.40 -3.86
N THR A 38 1.73 -5.14 -4.05
CA THR A 38 1.19 -4.60 -5.31
C THR A 38 2.28 -3.97 -6.21
N TYR A 39 3.56 -4.29 -5.95
CA TYR A 39 4.72 -3.85 -6.73
C TYR A 39 4.76 -2.33 -6.85
N SER A 40 4.71 -1.78 -8.07
CA SER A 40 4.73 -0.34 -8.33
C SER A 40 3.56 0.40 -7.66
N GLY A 41 2.45 -0.29 -7.38
CA GLY A 41 1.34 0.26 -6.62
C GLY A 41 1.57 0.35 -5.11
N SER A 42 2.57 -0.33 -4.55
CA SER A 42 2.71 -0.54 -3.10
C SER A 42 2.80 0.77 -2.31
N THR A 43 3.75 1.65 -2.68
CA THR A 43 3.91 2.94 -2.01
C THR A 43 2.72 3.86 -2.25
N MET A 44 2.12 3.81 -3.45
CA MET A 44 0.99 4.67 -3.83
C MET A 44 -0.29 4.29 -3.09
N THR A 45 -0.60 3.00 -2.94
CA THR A 45 -1.76 2.55 -2.15
C THR A 45 -1.58 2.91 -0.68
N GLY A 46 -0.37 2.74 -0.13
CA GLY A 46 -0.07 3.17 1.24
C GLY A 46 -0.19 4.70 1.42
N LEU A 47 0.28 5.48 0.45
CA LEU A 47 0.10 6.94 0.44
C LEU A 47 -1.39 7.32 0.37
N SER A 48 -2.19 6.65 -0.45
CA SER A 48 -3.65 6.87 -0.51
C SER A 48 -4.32 6.62 0.84
N ALA A 49 -3.94 5.55 1.54
CA ALA A 49 -4.48 5.27 2.88
C ALA A 49 -4.09 6.33 3.92
N ILE A 50 -2.92 6.96 3.78
CA ILE A 50 -2.55 8.12 4.61
C ILE A 50 -3.41 9.32 4.24
N LEU A 51 -3.58 9.62 2.95
CA LEU A 51 -4.39 10.74 2.48
C LEU A 51 -5.87 10.61 2.90
N ASP A 52 -6.38 9.39 3.03
CA ASP A 52 -7.72 9.08 3.54
C ASP A 52 -7.97 9.51 5.00
N GLU A 53 -6.93 9.83 5.78
CA GLU A 53 -7.07 10.38 7.15
C GLU A 53 -6.23 11.64 7.46
N ALA A 54 -5.30 12.03 6.57
CA ALA A 54 -4.39 13.14 6.80
C ALA A 54 -5.10 14.50 6.91
N LYS A 55 -4.54 15.41 7.71
CA LYS A 55 -5.07 16.74 8.00
C LYS A 55 -4.12 17.83 7.47
N PRO A 56 -4.62 19.05 7.22
CA PRO A 56 -3.77 20.19 6.88
C PRO A 56 -2.61 20.37 7.85
N GLY A 57 -1.43 20.66 7.32
CA GLY A 57 -0.19 20.78 8.09
C GLY A 57 0.55 19.46 8.32
N ASP A 58 -0.08 18.30 8.11
CA ASP A 58 0.64 17.03 8.17
C ASP A 58 1.73 16.97 7.09
N ARG A 59 2.92 16.48 7.49
CA ARG A 59 3.99 16.13 6.55
C ARG A 59 4.07 14.62 6.35
N ILE A 60 4.25 14.21 5.11
CA ILE A 60 4.31 12.81 4.68
C ILE A 60 5.62 12.61 3.91
N LEU A 61 6.42 11.66 4.38
CA LEU A 61 7.54 11.13 3.60
C LEU A 61 7.08 9.86 2.87
N ALA A 62 7.14 9.84 1.54
CA ALA A 62 6.85 8.65 0.73
C ALA A 62 8.11 8.20 0.00
N VAL A 63 8.50 6.94 0.16
CA VAL A 63 9.73 6.39 -0.43
C VAL A 63 9.41 5.09 -1.18
N SER A 64 9.62 5.09 -2.49
CA SER A 64 9.46 3.92 -3.35
C SER A 64 10.77 3.11 -3.44
N PHE A 65 10.69 1.88 -3.95
CA PHE A 65 11.87 1.09 -4.30
C PHE A 65 11.54 0.19 -5.49
N GLY A 66 12.46 0.11 -6.45
CA GLY A 66 12.41 -0.83 -7.56
C GLY A 66 13.71 -1.61 -7.68
N SER A 67 13.62 -2.93 -7.84
CA SER A 67 14.79 -3.81 -8.01
C SER A 67 15.55 -3.51 -9.30
N GLY A 68 16.88 -3.49 -9.25
CA GLY A 68 17.75 -3.11 -10.37
C GLY A 68 19.02 -2.32 -10.02
N ALA A 69 19.05 -1.30 -9.14
CA ALA A 69 18.03 -0.79 -8.23
C ALA A 69 17.94 0.74 -8.20
N GLY A 70 16.77 1.25 -7.77
CA GLY A 70 16.50 2.67 -7.59
C GLY A 70 15.43 2.92 -6.52
N SER A 71 15.42 4.14 -5.97
CA SER A 71 14.47 4.58 -4.95
C SER A 71 14.15 6.05 -5.16
N ASP A 72 12.86 6.40 -5.13
CA ASP A 72 12.39 7.77 -5.24
C ASP A 72 11.76 8.20 -3.92
N ALA A 73 12.12 9.39 -3.44
CA ALA A 73 11.61 9.95 -2.21
C ALA A 73 10.84 11.25 -2.48
N PHE A 74 9.70 11.39 -1.80
CA PHE A 74 8.81 12.55 -1.90
C PHE A 74 8.52 13.08 -0.49
N ASP A 75 8.68 14.38 -0.32
CA ASP A 75 8.24 15.12 0.87
C ASP A 75 6.98 15.91 0.51
N ILE A 76 5.87 15.54 1.13
CA ILE A 76 4.54 16.06 0.81
C ILE A 76 3.98 16.76 2.06
N THR A 77 3.58 18.01 1.90
CA THR A 77 2.87 18.77 2.94
C THR A 77 1.40 18.89 2.57
N ILE A 78 0.51 18.49 3.47
CA ILE A 78 -0.94 18.56 3.25
C ILE A 78 -1.41 20.01 3.38
N THR A 79 -2.15 20.47 2.37
CA THR A 79 -2.63 21.85 2.28
C THR A 79 -3.99 22.02 2.97
N GLU A 80 -4.38 23.29 3.19
CA GLU A 80 -5.70 23.66 3.71
C GLU A 80 -6.86 23.17 2.83
N ASN A 81 -6.64 22.99 1.53
CA ASN A 81 -7.66 22.47 0.60
C ASN A 81 -8.15 21.07 0.99
N MET A 82 -7.39 20.32 1.78
CA MET A 82 -7.79 19.02 2.30
C MET A 82 -9.06 19.08 3.16
N LYS A 83 -9.37 20.23 3.79
CA LYS A 83 -10.63 20.43 4.54
C LYS A 83 -11.87 20.37 3.65
N ASN A 84 -11.72 20.78 2.39
CA ASN A 84 -12.80 20.82 1.39
C ASN A 84 -12.77 19.60 0.46
N TYR A 85 -11.87 18.64 0.70
CA TYR A 85 -11.78 17.44 -0.12
C TYR A 85 -12.90 16.46 0.26
N HIS A 86 -13.80 16.21 -0.68
CA HIS A 86 -14.95 15.32 -0.55
C HIS A 86 -14.54 13.84 -0.56
N ARG A 87 -14.07 13.34 0.59
CA ARG A 87 -13.62 11.93 0.74
C ARG A 87 -14.73 10.93 0.47
N GLU A 88 -15.98 11.32 0.64
CA GLU A 88 -17.17 10.52 0.41
C GLU A 88 -17.41 10.18 -1.08
N ASN A 89 -16.79 10.93 -2.01
CA ASN A 89 -16.94 10.69 -3.44
C ASN A 89 -16.34 9.36 -3.92
N ALA A 90 -15.49 8.73 -3.11
CA ALA A 90 -14.93 7.40 -3.35
C ALA A 90 -14.77 6.64 -2.02
N PRO A 91 -14.84 5.30 -2.00
CA PRO A 91 -14.52 4.57 -0.79
C PRO A 91 -13.04 4.71 -0.45
N GLY A 92 -12.70 4.98 0.82
CA GLY A 92 -11.32 4.95 1.29
C GLY A 92 -10.73 3.53 1.25
N VAL A 93 -9.39 3.44 1.26
CA VAL A 93 -8.64 2.18 1.10
C VAL A 93 -9.06 1.13 2.13
N ARG A 94 -9.24 1.51 3.41
CA ARG A 94 -9.67 0.58 4.47
C ARG A 94 -11.06 -0.01 4.18
N LYS A 95 -12.00 0.82 3.73
CA LYS A 95 -13.35 0.38 3.34
C LYS A 95 -13.31 -0.55 2.12
N MET A 96 -12.41 -0.31 1.17
CA MET A 96 -12.20 -1.24 0.05
C MET A 96 -11.67 -2.60 0.52
N ILE A 97 -10.72 -2.61 1.48
CA ILE A 97 -10.13 -3.84 2.04
C ILE A 97 -11.16 -4.67 2.81
N GLU A 98 -12.11 -4.01 3.49
CA GLU A 98 -13.19 -4.67 4.21
C GLU A 98 -14.22 -5.34 3.27
N ASN A 99 -14.35 -4.86 2.04
CA ASN A 99 -15.30 -5.37 1.05
C ASN A 99 -14.65 -6.35 0.06
N VAL A 100 -14.27 -7.53 0.57
CA VAL A 100 -13.61 -8.58 -0.23
C VAL A 100 -14.34 -9.91 -0.17
N LYS A 101 -14.12 -10.76 -1.19
CA LYS A 101 -14.56 -12.14 -1.20
C LYS A 101 -13.35 -13.05 -1.07
N PHE A 102 -13.29 -13.82 0.01
CA PHE A 102 -12.29 -14.87 0.17
C PHE A 102 -12.57 -16.01 -0.81
N ILE A 103 -11.49 -16.55 -1.38
CA ILE A 103 -11.51 -17.68 -2.30
C ILE A 103 -10.51 -18.72 -1.82
N ASP A 104 -10.78 -19.98 -2.13
CA ASP A 104 -9.82 -21.06 -1.89
C ASP A 104 -8.71 -21.07 -2.95
N TYR A 105 -7.75 -21.96 -2.75
CA TYR A 105 -6.59 -22.10 -3.63
C TYR A 105 -6.96 -22.62 -5.04
N ALA A 106 -7.99 -23.47 -5.16
CA ALA A 106 -8.43 -23.98 -6.46
C ALA A 106 -9.04 -22.86 -7.33
N ILE A 107 -9.89 -22.02 -6.72
CA ILE A 107 -10.44 -20.83 -7.39
C ILE A 107 -9.32 -19.82 -7.69
N TYR A 108 -8.39 -19.59 -6.76
CA TYR A 108 -7.24 -18.70 -6.99
C TYR A 108 -6.40 -19.16 -8.19
N THR A 109 -5.98 -20.42 -8.21
CA THR A 109 -5.14 -20.97 -9.30
C THR A 109 -5.86 -20.96 -10.64
N LYS A 110 -7.18 -21.20 -10.65
CA LYS A 110 -8.03 -21.00 -11.83
C LYS A 110 -8.03 -19.54 -12.30
N PHE A 111 -8.33 -18.58 -11.43
CA PHE A 111 -8.38 -17.15 -11.80
C PHE A 111 -7.02 -16.60 -12.25
N ARG A 112 -5.93 -17.09 -11.65
CA ARG A 112 -4.55 -16.71 -12.00
C ARG A 112 -3.98 -17.49 -13.18
N LYS A 113 -4.74 -18.43 -13.75
CA LYS A 113 -4.31 -19.30 -14.87
C LYS A 113 -3.01 -20.06 -14.56
N ILE A 114 -2.87 -20.52 -13.32
CA ILE A 114 -1.73 -21.33 -12.87
C ILE A 114 -1.91 -22.80 -13.26
N LEU A 115 -3.16 -23.26 -13.37
CA LEU A 115 -3.48 -24.64 -13.75
C LEU A 115 -3.07 -24.87 -15.21
N VAL A 116 -2.13 -25.79 -15.42
CA VAL A 116 -1.78 -26.34 -16.73
C VAL A 116 -2.88 -27.31 -17.13
N MET A 117 -3.60 -27.01 -18.21
CA MET A 117 -4.73 -27.81 -18.71
C MET A 117 -4.34 -28.52 -20.02
N GLY A 118 -5.02 -29.64 -20.27
CA GLY A 118 -4.79 -30.77 -21.20
C GLY A 118 -4.14 -30.65 -22.59
N ASP A 119 -3.72 -29.47 -23.06
CA ASP A 119 -2.94 -29.33 -24.31
C ASP A 119 -1.44 -29.07 -24.05
N SER A 120 -1.06 -28.94 -22.78
CA SER A 120 0.31 -28.64 -22.31
C SER A 120 0.85 -29.69 -21.32
N LEU A 121 0.15 -30.83 -21.23
CA LEU A 121 0.61 -32.04 -20.58
C LEU A 121 1.27 -32.90 -21.66
N GLU A 122 2.60 -32.79 -21.81
CA GLU A 122 3.41 -33.80 -22.52
C GLU A 122 3.44 -35.12 -21.74
#